data_AF-H3NXM3-F1
#
_entry.id   AF-H3NXM3-F1
#
_cell.length_a   1.000
_cell.length_b   1.000
_cell.length_c   1.000
_cell.angle_alpha   90.00
_cell.angle_beta   90.00
_cell.angle_gamma   90.00
#
_symmetry.space_group_name_H-M   'P 1'
#
loop_
_entity.id
_entity.type
_entity.pdbx_description
1 polymer ?
#
loop_
_entity_poly.entity_id
_entity_poly.type
_entity_poly.pdbx_seq_one_letter_code
_entity_poly.pdbx_strand_id
1 'polypeptide(L)'
;MTRKVSTTKTMDRIRLTPRLGFSLIELLVVLAIIGILASLSYPTYQHQVARSTMTEARLYIESLATAQAESRLKQGRFLLLEALQAVLPPSQRITESFELSQKLSPDFLGFELLLMPKTGKDALVSMTLDHWGQFRSNYAW
;
A
#
# COMPACT_ATOMS: atom_id res chain seq x y z
N MET A 1 -43.54 -56.77 -64.47
CA MET A 1 -42.11 -56.36 -64.52
C MET A 1 -42.02 -54.94 -63.97
N THR A 2 -41.65 -54.75 -62.70
CA THR A 2 -40.98 -53.53 -62.18
C THR A 2 -40.64 -53.73 -60.69
N ARG A 3 -39.36 -53.48 -60.40
CA ARG A 3 -38.57 -53.90 -59.25
C ARG A 3 -38.81 -52.98 -58.04
N LYS A 4 -39.08 -53.54 -56.85
CA LYS A 4 -39.07 -52.79 -55.58
C LYS A 4 -37.62 -52.45 -55.23
N VAL A 5 -37.30 -51.16 -55.15
CA VAL A 5 -36.00 -50.66 -54.68
C VAL A 5 -36.02 -50.63 -53.14
N SER A 6 -35.07 -51.31 -52.52
CA SER A 6 -34.88 -51.32 -51.06
C SER A 6 -33.74 -50.37 -50.72
N THR A 7 -34.06 -49.23 -50.11
CA THR A 7 -33.09 -48.20 -49.72
C THR A 7 -32.58 -48.49 -48.31
N THR A 8 -31.39 -49.07 -48.19
CA THR A 8 -30.68 -49.23 -46.91
C THR A 8 -30.08 -47.88 -46.50
N LYS A 9 -30.73 -47.21 -45.53
CA LYS A 9 -30.22 -46.02 -44.87
C LYS A 9 -29.09 -46.43 -43.91
N THR A 10 -27.84 -46.29 -44.34
CA THR A 10 -26.67 -46.45 -43.47
C THR A 10 -26.73 -45.38 -42.38
N MET A 11 -26.93 -45.80 -41.12
CA MET A 11 -26.96 -44.88 -39.99
C MET A 11 -25.52 -44.53 -39.59
N ASP A 12 -25.13 -43.31 -39.89
CA ASP A 12 -23.85 -42.75 -39.49
C ASP A 12 -23.84 -42.54 -37.96
N ARG A 13 -22.93 -43.23 -37.27
CA ARG A 13 -22.83 -43.19 -35.81
C ARG A 13 -22.07 -41.93 -35.41
N ILE A 14 -22.79 -40.90 -34.94
CA ILE A 14 -22.19 -39.70 -34.35
C ILE A 14 -21.27 -40.12 -33.21
N ARG A 15 -19.95 -39.99 -33.40
CA ARG A 15 -18.96 -40.18 -32.33
C ARG A 15 -18.95 -38.93 -31.46
N LEU A 16 -19.50 -39.01 -30.25
CA LEU A 16 -19.32 -37.98 -29.23
C LEU A 16 -17.89 -38.08 -28.70
N THR A 17 -17.06 -37.08 -29.00
CA THR A 17 -15.76 -36.93 -28.35
C THR A 17 -15.99 -36.59 -26.87
N PRO A 18 -15.43 -37.35 -25.91
CA PRO A 18 -15.58 -37.04 -24.51
C PRO A 18 -14.92 -35.69 -24.21
N ARG A 19 -15.65 -34.80 -23.54
CA ARG A 19 -15.09 -33.54 -23.02
C ARG A 19 -14.24 -33.88 -21.80
N LEU A 20 -12.95 -33.56 -21.86
CA LEU A 20 -12.04 -33.65 -20.71
C LEU A 20 -12.39 -32.49 -19.76
N GLY A 21 -12.94 -32.81 -18.58
CA GLY A 21 -13.21 -31.87 -17.51
C GLY A 21 -12.13 -31.90 -16.43
N PHE A 22 -12.02 -30.83 -15.65
CA PHE A 22 -11.10 -30.74 -14.52
C PHE A 22 -11.59 -31.58 -13.33
N SER A 23 -10.68 -32.24 -12.62
CA SER A 23 -11.00 -33.05 -11.46
C SER A 23 -11.00 -32.25 -10.16
N LEU A 24 -11.85 -32.63 -9.20
CA LEU A 24 -11.85 -32.06 -7.85
C LEU A 24 -10.50 -32.25 -7.14
N ILE A 25 -9.82 -33.37 -7.40
CA ILE A 25 -8.50 -33.62 -6.79
C ILE A 25 -7.44 -32.68 -7.35
N GLU A 26 -7.52 -32.33 -8.64
CA GLU A 26 -6.61 -31.37 -9.26
C GLU A 26 -6.79 -29.99 -8.64
N LEU A 27 -8.04 -29.58 -8.39
CA LEU A 27 -8.33 -28.32 -7.69
C LEU A 27 -7.80 -28.32 -6.26
N LEU A 28 -7.99 -29.44 -5.55
CA LEU A 28 -7.60 -29.57 -4.15
C LEU A 28 -6.08 -29.41 -3.98
N VAL A 29 -5.29 -30.05 -4.85
CA VAL A 29 -3.83 -29.92 -4.81
C VAL A 29 -3.38 -28.50 -5.15
N VAL A 30 -3.99 -27.85 -6.13
CA VAL A 30 -3.68 -26.45 -6.50
C VAL A 30 -3.95 -25.51 -5.32
N LEU A 31 -5.11 -25.64 -4.66
CA LEU A 31 -5.45 -24.83 -3.50
C LEU A 31 -4.51 -25.08 -2.31
N ALA A 32 -4.10 -26.33 -2.09
CA ALA A 32 -3.14 -26.67 -1.05
C ALA A 32 -1.78 -25.97 -1.26
N ILE A 33 -1.27 -25.98 -2.50
CA ILE A 33 -0.01 -25.31 -2.83
C ILE A 33 -0.14 -23.78 -2.69
N ILE A 34 -1.22 -23.18 -3.21
CA ILE A 34 -1.46 -21.74 -3.08
C ILE A 34 -1.58 -21.34 -1.61
N GLY A 35 -2.25 -22.14 -0.77
CA GLY A 35 -2.37 -21.88 0.67
C GLY A 35 -1.02 -21.82 1.38
N ILE A 36 -0.13 -22.76 1.09
CA ILE A 36 1.24 -22.78 1.63
C ILE A 36 2.01 -21.52 1.17
N LEU A 37 2.01 -21.24 -0.13
CA LEU A 37 2.72 -20.06 -0.67
C LEU A 37 2.16 -18.74 -0.12
N ALA A 38 0.84 -18.62 0.00
CA ALA A 38 0.18 -17.42 0.51
C ALA A 38 0.54 -17.16 1.98
N SER A 39 0.61 -18.21 2.81
CA SER A 39 0.99 -18.07 4.23
C SER A 39 2.39 -17.48 4.44
N LEU A 40 3.33 -17.82 3.56
CA LEU A 40 4.70 -17.30 3.59
C LEU A 40 4.78 -15.90 2.95
N SER A 41 4.07 -15.70 1.85
CA SER A 41 4.22 -14.49 1.01
C SER A 41 3.45 -13.29 1.57
N TYR A 42 2.29 -13.51 2.21
CA TYR A 42 1.45 -12.44 2.74
C TYR A 42 2.16 -11.55 3.77
N PRO A 43 2.79 -12.06 4.86
CA PRO A 43 3.48 -11.20 5.82
C PRO A 43 4.64 -10.44 5.18
N THR A 44 5.42 -11.09 4.30
CA THR A 44 6.52 -10.44 3.58
C THR A 44 6.03 -9.28 2.71
N TYR A 45 4.90 -9.44 2.01
CA TYR A 45 4.30 -8.37 1.23
C TYR A 45 3.88 -7.18 2.12
N GLN A 46 3.22 -7.45 3.26
CA GLN A 46 2.83 -6.41 4.22
C GLN A 46 4.03 -5.60 4.73
N HIS A 47 5.13 -6.27 5.06
CA HIS A 47 6.37 -5.60 5.48
C HIS A 47 6.98 -4.73 4.38
N GLN A 48 6.95 -5.17 3.13
CA GLN A 48 7.45 -4.37 2.01
C GLN A 48 6.62 -3.11 1.78
N VAL A 49 5.28 -3.22 1.87
CA VAL A 49 4.38 -2.06 1.78
C VAL A 49 4.61 -1.10 2.95
N ALA A 50 4.77 -1.61 4.18
CA ALA A 50 5.08 -0.79 5.34
C ALA A 50 6.41 -0.04 5.17
N ARG A 51 7.47 -0.73 4.71
CA ARG A 51 8.77 -0.10 4.45
C ARG A 51 8.70 0.97 3.36
N SER A 52 7.97 0.73 2.28
CA SER A 52 7.75 1.73 1.23
C SER A 52 7.02 2.96 1.78
N THR A 53 5.98 2.75 2.58
CA THR A 53 5.21 3.81 3.24
C THR A 53 6.07 4.63 4.20
N MET A 54 6.99 3.96 4.90
CA MET A 54 7.98 4.61 5.76
C MET A 54 8.96 5.50 5.01
N THR A 55 9.49 5.01 3.90
CA THR A 55 10.38 5.82 3.05
C THR A 55 9.66 7.06 2.54
N GLU A 56 8.41 6.92 2.11
CA GLU A 56 7.59 8.05 1.67
C GLU A 56 7.32 9.04 2.81
N ALA A 57 6.99 8.56 4.01
CA ALA A 57 6.75 9.39 5.19
C ALA A 57 8.00 10.19 5.58
N ARG A 58 9.18 9.55 5.49
CA ARG A 58 10.46 10.21 5.74
C ARG A 58 10.74 11.31 4.73
N LEU A 59 10.58 11.03 3.44
CA LEU A 59 10.77 12.04 2.39
C LEU A 59 9.79 13.20 2.55
N TYR A 60 8.56 12.91 2.95
CA TYR A 60 7.54 13.92 3.19
C TYR A 60 7.90 14.81 4.38
N ILE A 61 8.33 14.27 5.52
CA ILE A 61 8.69 15.12 6.67
C ILE A 61 9.96 15.95 6.42
N GLU A 62 10.92 15.42 5.65
CA GLU A 62 12.12 16.16 5.20
C GLU A 62 11.75 17.32 4.24
N SER A 63 10.77 17.12 3.34
CA SER A 63 10.31 18.18 2.45
C SER A 63 9.57 19.28 3.22
N LEU A 64 8.78 18.92 4.23
CA LEU A 64 8.14 19.87 5.14
C LEU A 64 9.19 20.68 5.92
N ALA A 65 10.26 20.05 6.41
CA ALA A 65 11.36 20.74 7.08
C ALA A 65 12.05 21.76 6.16
N THR A 66 12.25 21.38 4.89
CA THR A 66 12.85 22.24 3.87
C THR A 66 11.95 23.45 3.59
N ALA A 67 10.65 23.25 3.43
CA ALA A 67 9.69 24.35 3.26
C ALA A 67 9.63 25.28 4.49
N GLN A 68 9.76 24.72 5.70
CA GLN A 68 9.89 25.52 6.92
C GLN A 68 11.16 26.40 6.91
N ALA A 69 12.31 25.83 6.52
CA ALA A 69 13.56 26.57 6.39
C ALA A 69 13.44 27.69 5.35
N GLU A 70 12.83 27.41 4.19
CA GLU A 70 12.56 28.43 3.18
C GLU A 70 11.67 29.56 3.69
N SER A 71 10.59 29.24 4.39
CA SER A 71 9.73 30.25 5.00
C SER A 71 10.49 31.09 6.02
N ARG A 72 11.36 30.47 6.81
CA ARG A 72 12.18 31.20 7.81
C ARG A 72 13.11 32.21 7.15
N LEU A 73 13.68 31.85 5.99
CA LEU A 73 14.54 32.75 5.20
C LEU A 73 13.73 33.86 4.52
N LYS A 74 12.54 33.56 3.99
CA LYS A 74 11.71 34.52 3.23
C LYS A 74 10.92 35.48 4.14
N GLN A 75 10.35 34.97 5.23
CA GLN A 75 9.37 35.67 6.06
C GLN A 75 9.85 35.89 7.49
N GLY A 76 11.01 35.37 7.88
CA GLY A 76 11.52 35.49 9.24
C GLY A 76 10.73 34.66 10.27
N ARG A 77 9.89 33.71 9.85
CA ARG A 77 9.11 32.84 10.74
C ARG A 77 8.79 31.49 10.11
N PHE A 78 8.53 30.50 10.97
CA PHE A 78 7.99 29.21 10.57
C PHE A 78 6.50 29.30 10.24
N LEU A 79 6.04 28.44 9.32
CA LEU A 79 4.64 28.30 8.96
C LEU A 79 3.91 27.44 9.99
N LEU A 80 2.62 27.75 10.17
CA LEU A 80 1.67 26.87 10.84
C LEU A 80 1.40 25.64 9.96
N LEU A 81 1.00 24.55 10.59
CA LEU A 81 0.80 23.26 9.94
C LEU A 81 -0.15 23.34 8.74
N GLU A 82 -1.26 24.05 8.89
CA GLU A 82 -2.25 24.25 7.84
C GLU A 82 -1.64 24.89 6.58
N ALA A 83 -0.89 25.98 6.77
CA ALA A 83 -0.22 26.67 5.67
C ALA A 83 0.88 25.80 5.03
N LEU A 84 1.55 24.98 5.83
CA LEU A 84 2.58 24.07 5.34
C LEU A 84 1.97 22.96 4.46
N GLN A 85 0.85 22.37 4.88
CA GLN A 85 0.13 21.37 4.10
C GLN A 85 -0.53 21.95 2.85
N ALA A 86 -0.92 23.23 2.87
CA ALA A 86 -1.41 23.91 1.68
C ALA A 86 -0.33 24.08 0.60
N VAL A 87 0.93 24.30 1.01
CA VAL A 87 2.08 24.40 0.09
C VAL A 87 2.58 23.02 -0.34
N LEU A 88 2.61 22.06 0.59
CA LEU A 88 3.05 20.69 0.37
C LEU A 88 1.96 19.73 0.83
N PRO A 89 0.97 19.42 -0.02
CA PRO A 89 -0.09 18.49 0.34
C PRO A 89 0.49 17.07 0.51
N PRO A 90 0.05 16.32 1.54
CA PRO A 90 0.44 14.93 1.71
C PRO A 90 -0.11 14.07 0.57
N SER A 91 0.59 12.99 0.24
CA SER A 91 0.05 11.97 -0.64
C SER A 91 -1.10 11.22 0.04
N GLN A 92 -1.97 10.60 -0.75
CA GLN A 92 -3.07 9.77 -0.24
C GLN A 92 -2.56 8.69 0.73
N ARG A 93 -1.43 8.05 0.42
CA ARG A 93 -0.84 7.00 1.27
C ARG A 93 -0.44 7.54 2.64
N ILE A 94 0.16 8.72 2.68
CA ILE A 94 0.54 9.37 3.95
C ILE A 94 -0.70 9.77 4.73
N THR A 95 -1.70 10.38 4.08
CA THR A 95 -2.97 10.77 4.72
C THR A 95 -3.70 9.57 5.32
N GLU A 96 -3.66 8.40 4.67
CA GLU A 96 -4.29 7.18 5.18
C GLU A 96 -3.49 6.47 6.28
N SER A 97 -2.18 6.73 6.36
CA SER A 97 -1.27 5.98 7.22
C SER A 97 -0.82 6.75 8.46
N PHE A 98 -0.75 8.08 8.38
CA PHE A 98 -0.22 8.94 9.44
C PHE A 98 -1.12 10.12 9.76
N GLU A 99 -1.03 10.57 10.99
CA GLU A 99 -1.49 11.87 11.47
C GLU A 99 -0.27 12.77 11.66
N LEU A 100 -0.28 13.92 10.99
CA LEU A 100 0.77 14.92 11.11
C LEU A 100 0.37 15.94 12.17
N SER A 101 1.27 16.14 13.14
CA SER A 101 1.15 17.16 14.18
C SER A 101 2.38 18.06 14.17
N GLN A 102 2.19 19.34 14.48
CA GLN A 102 3.28 20.29 14.64
C GLN A 102 3.24 20.86 16.05
N LYS A 103 4.40 20.91 16.70
CA LYS A 103 4.61 21.71 17.91
C LYS A 103 5.52 22.88 17.54
N LEU A 104 5.09 24.09 17.89
CA LEU A 104 5.88 25.31 17.74
C LEU A 104 6.40 25.72 19.11
N SER A 105 7.66 26.15 19.16
CA SER A 105 8.22 26.73 20.37
C SER A 105 7.54 28.07 20.68
N PRO A 106 7.36 28.47 21.96
CA PRO A 106 6.70 29.73 22.34
C PRO A 106 7.35 31.00 21.74
N ASP A 107 8.63 30.92 21.43
CA ASP A 107 9.42 31.98 20.79
C ASP A 107 9.35 31.96 19.26
N PHE A 108 8.65 30.98 18.66
CA PHE A 108 8.58 30.73 17.22
C PHE A 108 9.95 30.53 16.54
N LEU A 109 10.98 30.23 17.31
CA LEU A 109 12.34 29.97 16.81
C LEU A 109 12.63 28.49 16.64
N GLY A 110 11.73 27.62 17.10
CA GLY A 110 11.81 26.18 16.91
C GLY A 110 10.47 25.58 16.49
N PHE A 111 10.56 24.45 15.79
CA PHE A 111 9.43 23.59 15.49
C PHE A 111 9.82 22.13 15.71
N GLU A 112 8.81 21.30 15.90
CA GLU A 112 8.89 19.85 15.90
C GLU A 112 7.70 19.32 15.08
N LEU A 113 8.00 18.52 14.06
CA LEU A 113 7.02 17.82 13.24
C LEU A 113 6.93 16.37 13.73
N LEU A 114 5.71 15.87 13.93
CA LEU A 114 5.43 14.53 14.41
C LEU A 114 4.49 13.83 13.44
N LEU A 115 4.90 12.68 12.92
CA LEU A 115 4.06 11.75 12.18
C LEU A 115 3.73 10.57 13.09
N MET A 116 2.47 10.42 13.46
CA MET A 116 1.98 9.29 14.25
C MET A 116 1.20 8.32 13.36
N PRO A 117 1.50 7.00 13.37
CA PRO A 117 0.69 6.04 12.64
C PRO A 117 -0.77 6.06 13.11
N LYS A 118 -1.70 5.98 12.16
CA LYS A 118 -3.12 5.79 12.48
C LYS A 118 -3.37 4.39 13.06
N THR A 119 -4.43 4.25 13.85
CA THR A 119 -4.82 2.96 14.45
C THR A 119 -4.92 1.85 13.41
N GLY A 120 -4.40 0.66 13.72
CA GLY A 120 -4.40 -0.50 12.82
C GLY A 120 -3.23 -0.51 11.81
N LYS A 121 -2.27 0.40 11.95
CA LYS A 121 -1.02 0.43 11.17
C LYS A 121 0.18 -0.03 12.01
N ASP A 122 0.06 -1.19 12.65
CA ASP A 122 1.04 -1.69 13.65
C ASP A 122 2.44 -1.96 13.07
N ALA A 123 2.54 -2.14 11.75
CA ALA A 123 3.82 -2.26 11.05
C ALA A 123 4.52 -0.90 10.82
N LEU A 124 3.86 0.21 11.15
CA LEU A 124 4.40 1.56 11.08
C LEU A 124 4.82 2.05 12.48
N VAL A 125 5.65 3.09 12.49
CA VAL A 125 6.40 3.64 13.62
C VAL A 125 6.30 5.16 13.49
N SER A 126 6.16 5.85 14.61
CA SER A 126 6.15 7.31 14.61
C SER A 126 7.49 7.89 14.21
N MET A 127 7.47 9.00 13.48
CA MET A 127 8.66 9.78 13.17
C MET A 127 8.51 11.18 13.70
N THR A 128 9.58 11.69 14.29
CA THR A 128 9.65 13.08 14.74
C THR A 128 10.86 13.74 14.09
N LEU A 129 10.69 14.97 13.62
CA LEU A 129 11.75 15.77 13.04
C LEU A 129 11.72 17.17 13.65
N ASP A 130 12.84 17.58 14.22
CA ASP A 130 12.97 18.92 14.79
C ASP A 130 13.53 19.94 13.78
N HIS A 131 13.52 21.21 14.18
CA HIS A 131 13.99 22.32 13.37
C HIS A 131 15.48 22.31 13.03
N TRP A 132 16.28 21.41 13.62
CA TRP A 132 17.66 21.17 13.22
C TRP A 132 17.79 20.04 12.18
N GLY A 133 16.68 19.51 11.70
CA GLY A 133 16.64 18.39 10.76
C GLY A 133 17.02 17.06 11.42
N GLN A 134 17.04 17.00 12.76
CA GLN A 134 17.35 15.77 13.47
C GLN A 134 16.09 14.95 13.63
N PHE A 135 16.18 13.68 13.24
CA PHE A 135 15.15 12.71 13.53
C PHE A 135 15.25 12.28 14.98
N ARG A 136 14.20 12.58 15.76
CA ARG A 136 14.09 12.05 17.13
C ARG A 136 13.35 10.73 17.08
N SER A 137 14.07 9.68 17.47
CA SER A 137 13.46 8.39 17.80
C SER A 137 12.90 8.50 19.22
N ASN A 138 11.64 8.89 19.33
CA ASN A 138 10.95 8.88 20.62
C ASN A 138 10.58 7.42 20.94
N TYR A 139 11.52 6.67 21.51
CA TYR A 139 11.20 5.60 22.46
C TYR A 139 11.37 6.19 23.86
N ALA A 140 10.32 6.81 24.39
CA ALA A 140 10.14 6.98 25.82
C ALA A 140 8.95 6.09 26.20
N TRP A 141 9.26 5.08 27.00
CA TRP A 141 8.33 4.20 27.71
C TRP A 141 7.32 4.99 28.56
#